data_AF-A0A1H3JC23-F1
#
_entry.id   AF-A0A1H3JC23-F1
#
_cell.length_a   1.000
_cell.length_b   1.000
_cell.length_c   1.000
_cell.angle_alpha   90.00
_cell.angle_beta   90.00
_cell.angle_gamma   90.00
#
_symmetry.space_group_name_H-M   'P 1'
#
loop_
_entity.id
_entity.type
_entity.pdbx_description
1 polymer ?
#
loop_
_entity_poly.entity_id
_entity_poly.type
_entity_poly.pdbx_seq_one_letter_code
_entity_poly.pdbx_strand_id
1 'polypeptide(L)'
;MTRYNSYRNNINQITESSTASRAADKVNDVNRGLNDIKGETLKLQIMVQAMLEIMVEKGISPDLINEKIDKIVEDPKTFEPVIRGSKPCPVCGRTVVDNGSIPLSGTCLYCGTTVRFPPHFESPAQ
;
A
#
# COMPACT_ATOMS: atom_id res chain seq x y z
N MET A 1 -10.43 -9.49 -58.41
CA MET A 1 -10.47 -9.98 -57.01
C MET A 1 -9.39 -9.27 -56.19
N THR A 2 -9.47 -7.95 -56.01
CA THR A 2 -8.32 -7.15 -55.51
C THR A 2 -8.67 -6.17 -54.38
N ARG A 3 -9.88 -6.26 -53.81
CA ARG A 3 -10.36 -5.38 -52.73
C ARG A 3 -10.34 -6.01 -51.33
N TYR A 4 -10.02 -7.30 -51.20
CA TYR A 4 -10.11 -8.03 -49.93
C TYR A 4 -8.79 -8.01 -49.12
N ASN A 5 -7.64 -7.80 -49.79
CA ASN A 5 -6.33 -7.83 -49.14
C ASN A 5 -5.96 -6.51 -48.43
N SER A 6 -6.54 -5.37 -48.82
CA SER A 6 -6.25 -4.08 -48.16
C SER A 6 -6.89 -3.95 -46.78
N TYR A 7 -8.10 -4.48 -46.59
CA TYR A 7 -8.78 -4.45 -45.29
C TYR A 7 -8.11 -5.34 -44.24
N ARG A 8 -7.59 -6.52 -44.64
CA ARG A 8 -6.93 -7.45 -43.71
C ARG A 8 -5.59 -6.92 -43.20
N ASN A 9 -4.83 -6.22 -44.05
CA ASN A 9 -3.58 -5.57 -43.65
C ASN A 9 -3.81 -4.38 -42.69
N ASN A 10 -4.91 -3.64 -42.89
CA ASN A 10 -5.25 -2.49 -42.03
C ASN A 10 -5.67 -2.94 -40.62
N ILE A 11 -6.45 -4.03 -40.51
CA ILE A 11 -6.87 -4.58 -39.20
C ILE A 11 -5.65 -5.07 -38.40
N ASN A 12 -4.69 -5.74 -39.03
CA ASN A 12 -3.49 -6.21 -38.34
C ASN A 12 -2.61 -5.04 -37.84
N GLN A 13 -2.44 -3.97 -38.64
CA GLN A 13 -1.71 -2.77 -38.21
C GLN A 13 -2.42 -2.00 -37.08
N ILE A 14 -3.75 -1.95 -37.09
CA ILE A 14 -4.54 -1.33 -36.01
C ILE A 14 -4.42 -2.16 -34.71
N THR A 15 -4.38 -3.49 -34.83
CA THR A 15 -4.29 -4.38 -33.66
C THR A 15 -2.90 -4.30 -33.03
N GLU A 16 -1.82 -4.34 -33.82
CA GLU A 16 -0.44 -4.21 -33.32
C GLU A 16 -0.19 -2.85 -32.67
N SER A 17 -0.61 -1.75 -33.32
CA SER A 17 -0.50 -0.41 -32.74
C SER A 17 -1.31 -0.27 -31.43
N SER A 18 -2.51 -0.84 -31.35
CA SER A 18 -3.31 -0.83 -30.11
C SER A 18 -2.66 -1.63 -28.96
N THR A 19 -1.98 -2.74 -29.25
CA THR A 19 -1.26 -3.53 -28.25
C THR A 19 0.02 -2.84 -27.78
N ALA A 20 0.75 -2.20 -28.70
CA ALA A 20 1.95 -1.41 -28.37
C ALA A 20 1.60 -0.17 -27.55
N SER A 21 0.50 0.53 -27.87
CA SER A 21 0.00 1.66 -27.07
C SER A 21 -0.40 1.23 -25.66
N ARG A 22 -1.13 0.12 -25.51
CA ARG A 22 -1.50 -0.42 -24.18
C ARG A 22 -0.29 -0.87 -23.37
N ALA A 23 0.76 -1.38 -24.02
CA ALA A 23 2.01 -1.73 -23.35
C ALA A 23 2.76 -0.46 -22.90
N ALA A 24 2.80 0.59 -23.72
CA ALA A 24 3.40 1.88 -23.37
C ALA A 24 2.66 2.55 -22.20
N ASP A 25 1.33 2.50 -22.17
CA ASP A 25 0.52 3.03 -21.06
C ASP A 25 0.82 2.29 -19.75
N LYS A 26 0.90 0.95 -19.78
CA LYS A 26 1.29 0.15 -18.60
C LYS A 26 2.68 0.50 -18.09
N VAL A 27 3.65 0.69 -18.98
CA VAL A 27 5.01 1.09 -18.61
C VAL A 27 5.00 2.48 -17.97
N ASN A 28 4.21 3.42 -18.49
CA ASN A 28 4.06 4.75 -17.92
C ASN A 28 3.40 4.72 -16.54
N ASP A 29 2.38 3.91 -16.33
CA ASP A 29 1.72 3.75 -15.02
C ASP A 29 2.67 3.10 -13.99
N VAL A 30 3.42 2.08 -14.39
CA VAL A 30 4.47 1.49 -13.53
C VAL A 30 5.54 2.52 -13.20
N ASN A 31 5.99 3.32 -14.16
CA ASN A 31 6.98 4.38 -13.92
C ASN A 31 6.47 5.45 -12.95
N ARG A 32 5.18 5.82 -13.02
CA ARG A 32 4.56 6.72 -12.05
C ARG A 32 4.55 6.11 -10.66
N GLY A 33 4.06 4.87 -10.53
CA GLY A 33 4.06 4.16 -9.24
C GLY A 33 5.48 4.01 -8.66
N LEU A 34 6.48 3.74 -9.49
CA LEU A 34 7.88 3.68 -9.06
C LEU A 34 8.39 5.04 -8.56
N ASN A 35 8.00 6.14 -9.20
CA ASN A 35 8.38 7.48 -8.75
C ASN A 35 7.70 7.85 -7.43
N ASP A 36 6.44 7.48 -7.26
CA ASP A 36 5.70 7.68 -6.01
C ASP A 36 6.35 6.89 -4.87
N ILE A 37 6.66 5.60 -5.09
CA ILE A 37 7.37 4.75 -4.12
C ILE A 37 8.74 5.33 -3.76
N LYS A 38 9.49 5.85 -4.74
CA LYS A 38 10.78 6.52 -4.48
C LYS A 38 10.60 7.74 -3.59
N GLY A 39 9.56 8.55 -3.85
CA GLY A 39 9.22 9.71 -3.03
C GLY A 39 8.85 9.32 -1.59
N GLU A 40 8.03 8.28 -1.42
CA GLU A 40 7.65 7.75 -0.10
C GLU A 40 8.86 7.18 0.65
N THR A 41 9.76 6.48 -0.03
CA THR A 41 10.98 5.92 0.55
C THR A 41 11.90 7.02 1.04
N LEU A 42 12.08 8.08 0.25
CA LEU A 42 12.90 9.24 0.64
C LEU A 42 12.30 9.96 1.85
N LYS A 43 10.97 10.10 1.91
CA LYS A 43 10.28 10.65 3.08
C LYS A 43 10.52 9.79 4.33
N LEU A 44 10.40 8.47 4.22
CA LEU A 44 10.69 7.55 5.32
C LEU A 44 12.14 7.66 5.79
N GLN A 45 13.10 7.74 4.87
CA GLN A 45 14.52 7.93 5.21
C GLN A 45 14.76 9.21 6.00
N ILE A 46 14.19 10.34 5.56
CA ILE A 46 14.30 11.62 6.28
C ILE A 46 13.69 11.52 7.68
N MET A 47 12.51 10.91 7.80
CA MET A 47 11.84 10.74 9.09
C MET A 47 12.65 9.87 10.06
N VAL A 48 13.19 8.74 9.58
CA VAL A 48 14.02 7.84 10.38
C VAL A 48 15.31 8.54 10.81
N GLN A 49 15.95 9.30 9.91
CA GLN A 49 17.15 10.05 10.24
C GLN A 49 16.87 11.12 11.32
N ALA A 50 15.80 11.89 11.17
CA ALA A 50 15.39 12.87 12.17
C ALA A 50 15.08 12.22 13.53
N MET A 51 14.42 11.05 13.52
CA MET A 51 14.16 10.29 14.75
C MET A 51 15.47 9.83 15.41
N LEU A 52 16.43 9.34 14.64
CA LEU A 52 17.73 8.90 15.15
C LEU A 52 18.48 10.06 15.80
N GLU A 53 18.51 11.22 15.16
CA GLU A 53 19.15 12.44 15.70
C GLU A 53 18.51 12.85 17.03
N ILE A 54 17.17 12.90 17.10
CA ILE A 54 16.44 13.20 18.35
C ILE A 54 16.74 12.16 19.43
N MET A 55 16.81 10.88 19.09
CA MET A 55 17.10 9.81 20.05
C MET A 55 18.50 9.98 20.65
N VAL A 56 19.50 10.30 19.82
CA VAL A 56 20.86 10.59 20.27
C VAL A 56 20.90 11.84 21.16
N GLU A 57 20.20 12.91 20.79
CA GLU A 57 20.07 14.12 21.64
C GLU A 57 19.42 13.83 22.99
N LYS A 58 18.49 12.86 23.05
CA LYS A 58 17.86 12.38 24.29
C LYS A 58 18.73 11.41 25.08
N GLY A 59 19.95 11.12 24.63
CA GLY A 59 20.91 10.27 25.32
C GLY A 59 20.77 8.77 25.04
N ILE A 60 20.03 8.38 23.99
CA ILE A 60 19.99 6.99 23.54
C ILE A 60 21.30 6.70 22.79
N SER A 61 22.00 5.65 23.20
CA SER A 61 23.23 5.24 22.51
C SER A 61 22.92 4.66 21.13
N PRO A 62 23.70 4.99 20.10
CA PRO A 62 23.58 4.36 18.77
C PRO A 62 23.71 2.84 18.84
N ASP A 63 24.53 2.32 19.76
CA ASP A 63 24.75 0.87 19.92
C ASP A 63 23.46 0.14 20.34
N LEU A 64 22.64 0.75 21.20
CA LEU A 64 21.35 0.18 21.59
C LEU A 64 20.38 0.13 20.41
N ILE A 65 20.43 1.13 19.52
CA ILE A 65 19.62 1.16 18.31
C ILE A 65 20.04 0.04 17.37
N ASN A 66 21.35 -0.14 17.15
CA ASN A 66 21.89 -1.21 16.32
C ASN A 66 21.54 -2.59 16.86
N GLU A 67 21.71 -2.83 18.17
CA GLU A 67 21.32 -4.09 18.82
C GLU A 67 19.83 -4.40 18.64
N LYS A 68 18.97 -3.37 18.69
CA LYS A 68 17.53 -3.52 18.46
C LYS A 68 17.20 -3.81 16.99
N ILE A 69 17.92 -3.20 16.05
CA ILE A 69 17.80 -3.51 14.62
C ILE A 69 18.16 -4.98 14.38
N ASP A 70 19.30 -5.43 14.91
CA ASP A 70 19.76 -6.81 14.75
C ASP A 70 18.74 -7.80 15.28
N LYS A 71 18.17 -7.54 16.47
CA LYS A 71 17.09 -8.36 17.03
C LYS A 71 15.82 -8.40 16.17
N ILE A 72 15.44 -7.29 15.54
CA ILE A 72 14.27 -7.22 14.64
C ILE A 72 14.56 -7.95 13.33
N VAL A 73 15.80 -7.93 12.84
CA VAL A 73 16.23 -8.67 11.65
C VAL A 73 16.31 -10.18 11.92
N GLU A 74 16.75 -10.57 13.13
CA GLU A 74 16.84 -11.97 13.57
C GLU A 74 15.49 -12.61 13.86
N ASP A 75 14.58 -11.89 14.53
CA ASP A 75 13.19 -12.28 14.73
C ASP A 75 12.29 -11.24 14.05
N PRO A 76 12.13 -11.30 12.72
CA PRO A 76 11.16 -10.49 12.03
C PRO A 76 9.80 -11.06 12.44
N LYS A 77 9.28 -10.61 13.59
CA LYS A 77 7.85 -10.64 13.85
C LYS A 77 7.26 -9.98 12.64
N THR A 78 6.69 -10.82 11.78
CA THR A 78 6.06 -10.41 10.54
C THR A 78 5.26 -9.18 10.88
N PHE A 79 5.36 -8.13 10.06
CA PHE A 79 4.32 -7.10 10.03
C PHE A 79 3.03 -7.87 9.73
N GLU A 80 2.41 -8.40 10.77
CA GLU A 80 1.28 -9.30 10.65
C GLU A 80 0.26 -8.52 9.85
N PRO A 81 -0.33 -9.12 8.81
CA PRO A 81 -1.32 -8.43 8.01
C PRO A 81 -2.36 -7.90 8.99
N VAL A 82 -2.45 -6.57 9.09
CA VAL A 82 -3.34 -5.87 10.04
C VAL A 82 -4.64 -6.64 10.06
N ILE A 83 -4.93 -7.32 11.19
CA ILE A 83 -6.13 -8.13 11.33
C ILE A 83 -7.28 -7.17 11.08
N ARG A 84 -7.88 -7.26 9.90
CA ARG A 84 -8.91 -6.31 9.50
C ARG A 84 -10.11 -6.58 10.39
N GLY A 85 -10.27 -5.73 11.41
CA GLY A 85 -11.42 -5.78 12.29
C GLY A 85 -12.69 -5.77 11.45
N SER A 86 -13.66 -6.60 11.81
CA SER A 86 -15.00 -6.58 11.21
C SER A 86 -16.03 -6.29 12.30
N LYS A 87 -16.98 -5.41 12.02
CA LYS A 87 -18.06 -5.08 12.96
C LYS A 87 -19.34 -4.66 12.24
N PRO A 88 -20.52 -4.85 12.86
CA PRO A 88 -21.77 -4.43 12.23
C PRO A 88 -21.85 -2.90 12.11
N CYS A 89 -22.41 -2.44 11.00
CA CYS A 89 -22.75 -1.04 10.78
C CYS A 89 -23.84 -0.62 11.78
N PRO A 90 -23.69 0.52 12.48
CA PRO A 90 -24.69 0.99 13.44
C PRO A 90 -26.01 1.42 12.77
N VAL A 91 -26.01 1.67 11.46
CA VAL A 91 -27.19 2.16 10.73
C VAL A 91 -27.99 1.02 10.10
N CYS A 92 -27.33 0.07 9.44
CA CYS A 92 -28.01 -0.98 8.68
C CYS A 92 -27.69 -2.41 9.15
N GLY A 93 -26.89 -2.57 10.21
CA GLY A 93 -26.54 -3.87 10.80
C GLY A 93 -25.58 -4.73 9.97
N ARG A 94 -25.27 -4.34 8.73
CA ARG A 94 -24.38 -5.13 7.85
C ARG A 94 -22.91 -5.02 8.25
N THR A 95 -22.16 -6.09 8.05
CA THR A 95 -20.73 -6.14 8.37
C THR A 95 -19.92 -5.09 7.60
N VAL A 96 -19.09 -4.36 8.33
CA VAL A 96 -18.10 -3.41 7.82
C VAL A 96 -16.73 -3.94 8.16
N VAL A 97 -15.82 -3.87 7.20
CA VAL A 97 -14.41 -4.28 7.34
C VAL A 97 -13.57 -3.01 7.39
N ASP A 98 -12.51 -3.01 8.21
CA ASP A 98 -11.53 -1.93 8.22
C ASP A 98 -10.91 -1.74 6.82
N ASN A 99 -10.90 -0.50 6.33
CA ASN A 99 -10.44 -0.15 4.99
C ASN A 99 -8.91 -0.26 4.86
N GLY A 100 -8.15 -0.33 5.95
CA GLY A 100 -6.69 -0.48 5.96
C GLY A 100 -5.91 0.71 5.37
N SER A 101 -6.53 1.54 4.53
CA SER A 101 -6.03 2.78 3.95
C SER A 101 -6.25 4.00 4.85
N ILE A 102 -7.31 3.97 5.68
CA ILE A 102 -7.55 4.94 6.74
C ILE A 102 -7.60 4.16 8.06
N PRO A 103 -6.58 4.27 8.92
CA PRO A 103 -6.49 3.45 10.12
C PRO A 103 -7.72 3.65 11.01
N LEU A 104 -8.21 2.54 11.58
CA LEU A 104 -9.33 2.52 12.51
C LEU A 104 -10.66 2.99 11.89
N SER A 105 -10.86 2.82 10.58
CA SER A 105 -12.11 3.18 9.93
C SER A 105 -12.45 2.30 8.73
N GLY A 106 -13.73 2.03 8.57
CA GLY A 106 -14.27 1.31 7.42
C GLY A 106 -15.57 1.94 6.96
N THR A 107 -15.83 1.94 5.66
CA THR A 107 -17.07 2.47 5.09
C THR A 107 -18.03 1.32 4.83
N CYS A 108 -19.27 1.42 5.30
CA CYS A 108 -20.29 0.46 4.97
C CYS A 108 -20.65 0.55 3.49
N LEU A 109 -20.39 -0.51 2.72
CA LEU A 109 -20.67 -0.56 1.28
C LEU A 109 -22.16 -0.46 0.92
N TYR A 110 -23.06 -0.58 1.90
CA TYR A 110 -24.50 -0.60 1.66
C TYR A 110 -25.21 0.71 1.97
N CYS A 111 -24.78 1.43 2.99
CA CYS A 111 -25.41 2.69 3.41
C CYS A 111 -24.45 3.89 3.40
N GLY A 112 -23.18 3.68 3.03
CA GLY A 112 -22.16 4.73 2.97
C GLY A 112 -21.69 5.24 4.33
N THR A 113 -22.22 4.71 5.44
CA THR A 113 -21.82 5.16 6.78
C THR A 113 -20.39 4.76 7.10
N THR A 114 -19.57 5.75 7.51
CA THR A 114 -18.24 5.52 8.05
C THR A 114 -18.33 4.99 9.48
N VAL A 115 -17.63 3.88 9.74
CA VAL A 115 -17.62 3.19 11.02
C VAL A 115 -16.21 3.18 11.58
N ARG A 116 -16.02 3.67 12.81
CA ARG A 116 -14.71 3.73 13.48
C ARG A 116 -14.41 2.47 14.27
N PHE A 117 -13.26 1.86 14.07
CA PHE A 117 -12.80 0.69 14.82
C PHE A 117 -12.03 1.11 16.07
N PRO A 118 -12.16 0.40 17.20
CA PRO A 118 -11.28 0.63 18.34
C PRO A 118 -9.84 0.20 17.96
N PRO A 119 -8.81 0.85 18.52
CA PRO A 119 -7.45 0.35 18.40
C PRO A 119 -7.36 -1.03 19.05
N HIS A 120 -6.94 -2.03 18.28
CA HIS A 120 -6.56 -3.33 18.82
C HIS A 120 -5.16 -3.18 19.41
N PHE A 121 -5.07 -3.12 20.73
CA PHE A 121 -3.84 -3.43 21.44
C PHE A 121 -3.89 -4.92 21.71
N GLU A 122 -2.99 -5.70 21.11
CA GLU A 122 -2.76 -7.06 21.59
C GLU A 122 -2.35 -6.95 23.06
N SER A 123 -3.21 -7.41 23.96
CA SER A 123 -2.78 -7.66 25.32
C SER A 123 -1.70 -8.73 25.23
N PRO A 124 -0.49 -8.53 25.79
CA PRO A 124 0.42 -9.64 25.95
C PRO A 124 -0.32 -10.73 26.73
N ALA A 125 -0.31 -11.94 26.16
CA ALA A 125 -0.86 -13.12 26.83
C ALA A 125 -0.22 -13.22 28.22
N GLN A 126 -1.05 -13.30 29.26
CA GLN A 126 -0.63 -13.60 30.63
C GLN A 126 -0.21 -15.06 30.74
#